data_AF-A0A534TDA3-F1
#
_entry.id   AF-A0A534TDA3-F1
#
_cell.length_a   1.000
_cell.length_b   1.000
_cell.length_c   1.000
_cell.angle_alpha   90.00
_cell.angle_beta   90.00
_cell.angle_gamma   90.00
#
_symmetry.space_group_name_H-M   'P 1'
#
loop_
_entity.id
_entity.type
_entity.pdbx_description
1 polymer ?
#
loop_
_entity_poly.entity_id
_entity_poly.type
_entity_poly.pdbx_seq_one_letter_code
_entity_poly.pdbx_strand_id
1 'polypeptide(L)' 'MVLDHDLELGDRFDTHADPKAKLFDYIEVFYNLERRHSTLRYLSPGQFERAARMEQAAA' A
#
# COMPACT_ATOMS: atom_id res chain seq x y z
N MET A 1 10.13 12.32 -1.82
CA MET A 1 8.69 12.03 -1.63
C MET A 1 8.64 10.88 -0.64
N VAL A 2 8.54 11.19 0.65
CA VAL A 2 8.62 10.20 1.74
C VAL A 2 7.39 10.44 2.62
N LEU A 3 6.35 9.66 2.39
CA LEU A 3 5.21 9.50 3.30
C LEU A 3 5.49 8.24 4.13
N ASP A 4 6.56 8.23 4.94
CA ASP A 4 6.90 7.01 5.69
C ASP A 4 7.49 7.25 7.09
N HIS A 5 7.62 8.51 7.54
CA HIS A 5 8.31 8.75 8.81
C HIS A 5 7.38 8.77 10.05
N ASP A 6 6.06 8.92 9.87
CA ASP A 6 5.12 9.11 11.00
C ASP A 6 4.56 7.79 11.55
N LEU A 7 4.45 6.73 10.74
CA LEU A 7 3.86 5.46 11.18
C LEU A 7 4.87 4.54 11.89
N GLU A 8 6.17 4.72 11.66
CA GLU A 8 7.22 3.87 12.24
C GLU A 8 7.69 4.33 13.64
N LEU A 9 7.36 5.55 14.08
CA LEU A 9 7.94 6.16 15.30
C LEU A 9 7.04 6.23 16.54
N GLY A 10 5.86 5.61 16.53
CA GLY A 10 4.98 5.67 17.70
C GLY A 10 4.45 7.07 17.98
N ASP A 11 4.13 7.81 16.92
CA ASP A 11 3.49 9.11 17.03
C ASP A 11 2.19 9.01 17.82
N ARG A 12 2.05 9.91 18.80
CA ARG A 12 0.83 10.04 19.59
C ARG A 12 -0.17 10.84 18.78
N PHE A 13 -1.18 10.14 18.27
CA PHE A 13 -2.30 10.78 17.62
C PHE A 13 -3.24 11.39 18.67
N ASP A 14 -3.54 12.68 18.53
CA ASP A 14 -4.45 13.40 19.43
C ASP A 14 -5.87 12.84 19.37
N THR A 15 -6.24 12.22 18.24
CA THR A 15 -7.55 11.57 18.07
C THR A 15 -7.41 10.22 17.37
N HIS A 16 -8.27 9.26 17.73
CA HIS A 16 -8.32 7.94 17.07
C HIS A 16 -8.71 7.98 15.58
N ALA A 17 -9.21 9.12 15.07
CA ALA A 17 -9.56 9.29 13.67
C ALA A 17 -8.33 9.46 12.77
N ASP A 18 -7.30 10.13 13.28
CA ASP A 18 -6.06 10.45 12.55
C ASP A 18 -5.20 9.21 12.21
N PRO A 19 -4.95 8.24 13.11
CA PRO A 19 -4.17 7.05 12.78
C PRO A 19 -4.90 6.13 11.81
N LYS A 20 -6.24 6.10 11.84
CA LYS A 20 -7.02 5.30 10.89
C LYS A 20 -6.89 5.85 9.48
N ALA A 21 -6.94 7.18 9.32
CA ALA A 21 -6.75 7.82 8.03
C ALA A 21 -5.32 7.59 7.52
N LYS A 22 -4.29 7.83 8.35
CA LYS A 22 -2.89 7.58 7.96
C LYS A 22 -2.62 6.11 7.63
N LEU A 23 -3.19 5.17 8.38
CA LEU A 23 -3.08 3.74 8.09
C LEU A 23 -3.73 3.38 6.77
N PHE A 24 -4.91 3.94 6.48
CA PHE A 24 -5.60 3.73 5.21
C PHE A 24 -4.77 4.25 4.04
N ASP A 25 -4.22 5.46 4.15
CA ASP A 25 -3.34 6.03 3.12
C ASP A 25 -2.08 5.19 2.91
N TYR A 26 -1.47 4.70 4.00
CA TYR A 26 -0.33 3.80 3.91
C TYR A 26 -0.68 2.49 3.21
N ILE A 27 -1.81 1.85 3.53
CA ILE A 27 -2.21 0.59 2.91
C ILE A 27 -2.58 0.79 1.44
N GLU A 28 -3.45 1.75 1.14
CA GLU A 28 -4.04 1.88 -0.20
C GLU A 28 -3.14 2.61 -1.18
N VAL A 29 -2.56 3.74 -0.77
CA VAL A 29 -1.74 4.55 -1.68
C VAL A 29 -0.34 4.00 -1.74
N PHE A 30 0.33 3.88 -0.59
CA PHE A 30 1.72 3.48 -0.59
C PHE A 30 1.88 1.97 -0.81
N TYR A 31 1.30 1.12 0.03
CA TYR A 31 1.55 -0.32 0.00
C TYR A 31 0.94 -1.00 -1.24
N ASN A 32 -0.34 -0.78 -1.51
CA ASN A 32 -1.05 -1.46 -2.60
C ASN A 32 -0.68 -0.90 -3.99
N LEU A 33 -0.57 0.42 -4.15
CA LEU A 33 -0.34 1.04 -5.45
C LEU A 33 1.14 1.24 -5.78
N GLU A 34 1.95 1.72 -4.85
CA GLU A 34 3.33 2.18 -5.13
C GLU A 34 4.43 1.16 -4.75
N ARG A 35 4.29 0.47 -3.61
CA ARG A 35 5.35 -0.38 -3.04
C ARG A 35 5.61 -1.58 -3.94
N ARG A 36 6.85 -1.74 -4.39
CA ARG A 36 7.28 -2.88 -5.21
C ARG A 36 7.84 -3.99 -4.34
N HIS A 37 7.49 -5.23 -4.65
CA HIS A 37 7.97 -6.40 -3.91
C HIS A 37 8.80 -7.32 -4.82
N SER A 38 9.98 -7.75 -4.35
CA SER A 38 10.87 -8.65 -5.10
C SER A 38 10.20 -9.99 -5.41
N THR A 39 9.44 -10.53 -4.46
CA THR A 39 8.61 -11.74 -4.63
C THR A 39 7.54 -11.59 -5.70
N LEU A 40 7.08 -10.36 -5.98
CA LEU A 40 6.12 -10.06 -7.04
C LEU A 40 6.81 -9.63 -8.35
N ARG A 41 8.08 -10.03 -8.56
CA ARG A 41 8.89 -9.62 -9.72
C ARG A 41 9.01 -8.10 -9.84
N TYR A 42 9.11 -7.41 -8.69
CA TYR A 42 9.17 -5.96 -8.59
C TYR A 42 7.89 -5.23 -9.05
N LEU A 43 6.75 -5.91 -9.07
CA LEU A 43 5.44 -5.29 -9.22
C LEU A 43 4.89 -4.86 -7.84
N SER A 44 4.01 -3.87 -7.85
CA SER A 44 3.18 -3.59 -6.67
C SER A 44 2.04 -4.61 -6.54
N PRO A 45 1.49 -4.82 -5.32
CA PRO A 45 0.36 -5.72 -5.11
C PRO A 45 -0.79 -5.45 -6.08
N GLY A 46 -1.18 -4.18 -6.26
CA GLY A 46 -2.24 -3.80 -7.18
C GLY A 46 -1.90 -4.10 -8.65
N GLN A 47 -0.64 -3.98 -9.05
CA GLN A 47 -0.21 -4.38 -10.41
C GLN A 47 -0.25 -5.89 -10.61
N PHE A 48 0.20 -6.64 -9.61
CA PHE A 48 0.19 -8.10 -9.64
C PHE A 48 -1.24 -8.65 -9.75
N GLU A 49 -2.17 -8.15 -8.93
CA GLU A 49 -3.57 -8.57 -9.00
C GLU A 49 -4.23 -8.22 -10.34
N ARG A 50 -3.95 -7.04 -10.91
CA ARG A 50 -4.48 -6.66 -12.22
C ARG A 50 -3.98 -7.59 -13.32
N ALA A 51 -2.70 -7.94 -13.31
CA ALA A 51 -2.14 -8.89 -14.27
C ALA A 51 -2.83 -10.25 -14.16
N ALA A 52 -3.01 -10.76 -12.93
CA ALA A 52 -3.70 -12.02 -12.68
C ALA A 52 -5.17 -12.01 -13.15
N ARG A 53 -5.91 -10.91 -12.93
CA ARG A 53 -7.30 -10.77 -13.41
C ARG A 53 -7.38 -10.74 -14.94
N MET A 54 -6.43 -10.09 -15.61
CA MET A 54 -6.37 -10.06 -17.08
C MET A 54 -6.07 -11.44 -17.67
N GLU A 55 -5.17 -12.20 -17.04
CA GLU A 55 -4.89 -13.58 -17.43
C GLU A 55 -6.12 -14.48 -17.27
N GLN A 56 -6.83 -14.37 -16.15
CA GLN A 56 -8.08 -15.11 -15.91
C GLN A 56 -9.19 -14.75 -16.92
N ALA A 57 -9.30 -13.48 -17.31
CA ALA A 57 -10.31 -13.02 -18.26
C ALA A 57 -10.01 -13.42 -19.72
N ALA A 58 -8.76 -13.75 -20.03
CA ALA A 58 -8.32 -14.17 -21.36
C ALA A 58 -8.37 -15.69 -21.58
N ALA A 59 -8.66 -16.47 -20.53
CA ALA A 59 -8.79 -17.92 -20.54
C ALA A 59 -10.26 -18.37 -20.68
#